data_AF-A0A8J3E6J1-F1
#
_entry.id   AF-A0A8J3E6J1-F1
#
_cell.length_a   1.000
_cell.length_b   1.000
_cell.length_c   1.000
_cell.angle_alpha   90.00
_cell.angle_beta   90.00
_cell.angle_gamma   90.00
#
_symmetry.space_group_name_H-M   'P 1'
#
loop_
_entity.id
_entity.type
_entity.pdbx_description
1 polymer ?
#
loop_
_entity_poly.entity_id
_entity_poly.type
_entity_poly.pdbx_seq_one_letter_code
_entity_poly.pdbx_strand_id
1 'polypeptide(L)' 'MMIRIEPVLDETSARYFLEIYNPADATEPFITTVPRYASPAAAEQDVLAILAAAASTAGTETH' A
#
# COMPACT_ATOMS: atom_id res chain seq x y z
N MET A 1 14.70 7.23 -0.91
CA MET A 1 14.13 5.94 -0.47
C MET A 1 12.93 5.66 -1.36
N MET A 2 12.92 4.54 -2.09
CA MET A 2 11.87 4.21 -3.07
C MET A 2 11.20 2.92 -2.61
N ILE A 3 9.89 2.97 -2.44
CA ILE A 3 9.05 1.84 -2.09
C ILE A 3 8.28 1.40 -3.33
N ARG A 4 8.07 0.09 -3.49
CA ARG A 4 7.20 -0.46 -4.54
C ARG A 4 5.94 -0.97 -3.87
N ILE A 5 4.79 -0.65 -4.44
CA ILE A 5 3.49 -1.07 -3.91
C ILE A 5 2.76 -1.75 -5.06
N GLU A 6 2.32 -2.98 -4.84
CA GLU A 6 1.66 -3.79 -5.86
C GLU A 6 0.29 -4.26 -5.37
N PRO A 7 -0.80 -3.97 -6.13
CA PRO A 7 -2.09 -4.57 -5.85
C PRO A 7 -2.10 -6.01 -6.37
N VAL A 8 -2.36 -6.96 -5.47
CA VAL A 8 -2.43 -8.39 -5.78
C VAL A 8 -3.85 -8.90 -5.55
N LEU A 9 -4.35 -9.71 -6.47
CA LEU A 9 -5.66 -10.35 -6.35
C LEU A 9 -5.55 -11.58 -5.45
N ASP A 10 -6.30 -11.58 -4.36
CA ASP A 10 -6.59 -12.80 -3.61
C ASP A 10 -7.71 -13.57 -4.31
N GLU A 11 -7.35 -14.70 -4.93
CA GLU A 11 -8.29 -15.58 -5.62
C GLU A 11 -9.30 -16.22 -4.67
N THR A 12 -8.95 -16.37 -3.38
CA THR A 12 -9.82 -16.96 -2.36
C THR A 12 -11.03 -16.08 -2.07
N SER A 13 -10.81 -14.78 -1.93
CA SER A 13 -11.84 -13.81 -1.56
C SER A 13 -12.35 -12.99 -2.76
N ALA A 14 -11.77 -13.18 -3.95
CA ALA A 14 -11.98 -12.36 -5.14
C ALA A 14 -11.78 -10.85 -4.85
N ARG A 15 -10.80 -10.53 -4.01
CA ARG A 15 -10.52 -9.16 -3.54
C ARG A 15 -9.04 -8.85 -3.68
N TYR A 16 -8.73 -7.58 -3.88
CA TYR A 16 -7.36 -7.11 -3.95
C TYR A 16 -6.84 -6.78 -2.56
N PHE A 17 -5.58 -7.13 -2.32
CA PHE A 17 -4.75 -6.66 -1.23
C PHE A 17 -3.52 -5.96 -1.78
N LEU A 18 -2.75 -5.36 -0.90
CA LEU A 18 -1.55 -4.61 -1.23
C LEU A 18 -0.32 -5.28 -0.62
N GLU A 19 0.70 -5.39 -1.45
CA GLU A 19 2.05 -5.77 -1.07
C GLU A 19 2.98 -4.57 -1.16
N ILE A 20 3.69 -4.28 -0.08
CA ILE A 20 4.60 -3.14 0.02
C ILE A 20 6.01 -3.67 0.16
N TYR A 21 6.87 -3.31 -0.79
CA TYR A 21 8.27 -3.70 -0.88
C TYR A 21 9.16 -2.51 -0.50
N ASN A 22 10.03 -2.74 0.47
CA ASN A 22 11.03 -1.77 0.91
C ASN A 22 12.36 -2.49 1.20
N PRO A 23 13.43 -2.23 0.42
CA PRO A 23 13.49 -1.35 -0.74
C PRO A 23 12.62 -1.85 -1.91
N ALA A 24 12.33 -0.99 -2.89
CA ALA A 24 11.50 -1.34 -4.06
C ALA A 24 12.00 -2.56 -4.88
N ASP A 25 13.28 -2.92 -4.75
CA ASP A 25 13.91 -4.08 -5.40
C ASP A 25 13.80 -5.37 -4.56
N ALA A 26 13.19 -5.30 -3.37
CA ALA A 26 13.03 -6.48 -2.53
C ALA A 26 12.21 -7.55 -3.25
N THR A 27 12.65 -8.80 -3.08
CA THR A 27 11.96 -9.98 -3.61
C THR A 27 10.74 -10.34 -2.78
N GLU A 28 10.76 -10.02 -1.49
CA GLU A 28 9.69 -10.31 -0.55
C GLU A 28 9.03 -9.01 -0.07
N PRO A 29 7.70 -9.01 0.10
CA PRO A 29 7.01 -7.84 0.63
C PRO A 29 7.41 -7.62 2.09
N PHE A 30 7.68 -6.37 2.41
CA PHE A 30 7.89 -5.94 3.79
C PHE A 30 6.56 -5.94 4.57
N ILE A 31 5.46 -5.57 3.90
CA ILE A 31 4.11 -5.58 4.47
C ILE A 31 3.14 -6.16 3.45
N THR A 32 2.32 -7.11 3.89
CA THR A 32 1.16 -7.61 3.14
C THR A 32 -0.11 -7.25 3.90
N THR A 33 -1.02 -6.56 3.23
CA THR A 33 -2.30 -6.15 3.83
C THR A 33 -3.39 -7.20 3.64
N VAL A 34 -4.51 -7.05 4.35
CA VAL A 34 -5.68 -7.92 4.18
C VAL A 34 -6.47 -7.58 2.90
N PRO A 35 -7.04 -8.59 2.21
CA PRO A 35 -7.83 -8.40 0.99
C PRO A 35 -9.16 -7.71 1.30
N ARG A 36 -9.25 -6.45 0.88
CA ARG A 36 -10.41 -5.58 1.16
C ARG A 36 -10.92 -4.80 -0.05
N TYR A 37 -10.12 -4.68 -1.11
CA TYR A 37 -10.46 -3.83 -2.25
C TYR A 37 -11.17 -4.64 -3.33
N ALA A 38 -12.16 -4.03 -3.97
CA ALA A 38 -12.91 -4.67 -5.06
C ALA A 38 -12.18 -4.61 -6.41
N SER A 39 -11.15 -3.77 -6.55
CA SER A 39 -10.45 -3.50 -7.81
C SER A 39 -9.05 -2.95 -7.54
N PRO A 40 -8.09 -3.11 -8.47
CA PRO A 40 -6.72 -2.62 -8.28
C PRO A 40 -6.68 -1.09 -8.16
N ALA A 41 -7.46 -0.38 -8.98
CA ALA A 41 -7.56 1.08 -8.93
C ALA A 41 -8.05 1.60 -7.56
N ALA A 42 -8.96 0.87 -6.90
CA ALA A 42 -9.43 1.23 -5.56
C ALA A 42 -8.31 1.08 -4.51
N ALA A 43 -7.49 0.04 -4.66
CA ALA A 43 -6.33 -0.18 -3.78
C ALA A 43 -5.27 0.91 -3.99
N GLU A 44 -4.99 1.30 -5.23
CA GLU A 44 -4.04 2.38 -5.54
C GLU A 44 -4.48 3.74 -4.99
N GLN A 45 -5.77 4.10 -5.15
CA GLN A 45 -6.30 5.35 -4.62
C GLN A 45 -6.25 5.41 -3.09
N ASP A 46 -6.55 4.30 -2.41
CA ASP A 46 -6.50 4.22 -0.95
C ASP A 46 -5.06 4.37 -0.44
N VAL A 47 -4.10 3.71 -1.10
CA VAL A 47 -2.66 3.87 -0.81
C VAL A 47 -2.22 5.31 -0.94
N LEU A 48 -2.57 5.97 -2.04
CA LEU A 48 -2.24 7.37 -2.26
C LEU A 48 -2.82 8.27 -1.16
N ALA A 49 -4.07 8.01 -0.74
CA ALA A 49 -4.71 8.74 0.34
C ALA A 49 -4.01 8.51 1.69
N ILE A 50 -3.66 7.26 2.02
CA ILE A 50 -2.93 6.92 3.25
C ILE A 50 -1.55 7.58 3.27
N LEU A 51 -0.80 7.52 2.16
CA LEU A 51 0.52 8.14 2.04
C LEU A 51 0.42 9.67 2.15
N ALA A 52 -0.57 10.28 1.51
CA ALA A 52 -0.82 11.72 1.62
C ALA A 52 -1.17 12.14 3.06
N ALA A 53 -2.03 11.37 3.72
CA ALA A 53 -2.39 11.59 5.12
C ALA A 53 -1.18 11.45 6.05
N ALA A 54 -0.37 10.40 5.88
CA ALA A 54 0.84 10.15 6.66
C ALA A 54 1.90 11.24 6.44
N ALA A 55 2.10 11.70 5.20
CA ALA A 55 2.99 12.82 4.91
C ALA A 55 2.52 14.12 5.57
N SER A 56 1.20 14.37 5.61
CA SER A 56 0.62 15.50 6.32
C SER A 56 0.86 15.42 7.84
N THR A 57 0.83 14.21 8.41
CA THR A 57 1.09 14.02 9.86
C THR A 57 2.56 14.13 10.20
N ALA A 58 3.46 13.62 9.36
CA ALA A 58 4.91 13.75 9.51
C ALA A 58 5.39 15.23 9.45
N GLY A 59 4.66 16.09 8.72
CA GLY A 59 4.90 17.54 8.73
C GLY A 59 4.35 18.28 9.97
N THR A 60 3.60 17.60 10.84
CA THR A 60 2.93 18.20 12.02
C THR A 60 3.71 17.95 13.33
N GLU A 61 4.78 17.16 13.32
CA GLU A 61 5.60 16.86 14.50
C GLU A 61 6.80 17.83 14.70
N THR A 62 6.66 19.10 14.32
CA THR A 62 7.54 20.18 14.79
C THR A 62 6.75 21.12 15.69
N HIS A 63 6.71 20.81 16.98
CA HIS A 63 6.50 21.79 18.05
C HIS A 63 7.45 21.50 19.20
#